data_AF-A0A0C5E2Q1-F1
#
_entry.id   AF-A0A0C5E2Q1-F1
#
_cell.length_a   1.000
_cell.length_b   1.000
_cell.length_c   1.000
_cell.angle_alpha   90.00
_cell.angle_beta   90.00
_cell.angle_gamma   90.00
#
_symmetry.space_group_name_H-M   'P 1'
#
loop_
_entity.id
_entity.type
_entity.pdbx_description
1 polymer ?
#
loop_
_entity_poly.entity_id
_entity_poly.type
_entity_poly.pdbx_seq_one_letter_code
_entity_poly.pdbx_strand_id
1 'polypeptide(L)'
;MIAQPSELLDAKPEPELPPNWLNVVARKKLGQPQEWRWCKFEMIGDTDDCVVEGGIPRLLQSGKRKGQPTWRDCELTKCVVTKAEYDQAKVDYEAETGKCRDCAGTGQWLAGWCSAAGNRFEPCKRCAATGKAPEARL
;
A
#
# COMPACT_ATOMS: atom_id res chain seq x y z
N MET A 1 -5.99 -46.72 -17.15
CA MET A 1 -6.66 -45.85 -16.17
C MET A 1 -5.66 -44.77 -15.78
N ILE A 2 -5.78 -43.58 -16.38
CA ILE A 2 -4.86 -42.46 -16.16
C ILE A 2 -5.44 -41.68 -14.98
N ALA A 3 -4.71 -41.65 -13.86
CA ALA A 3 -5.07 -40.84 -12.71
C ALA A 3 -5.02 -39.35 -13.11
N GLN A 4 -6.13 -38.65 -12.95
CA GLN A 4 -6.19 -37.20 -13.11
C GLN A 4 -5.37 -36.55 -11.98
N PRO A 5 -4.52 -35.54 -12.28
CA PRO A 5 -3.91 -34.73 -11.24
C PRO A 5 -4.99 -33.97 -10.49
N SER A 6 -5.01 -34.19 -9.18
CA SER A 6 -5.82 -33.50 -8.19
C SER A 6 -5.83 -31.99 -8.41
N GLU A 7 -7.03 -31.43 -8.39
CA GLU A 7 -7.31 -30.00 -8.33
C GLU A 7 -6.37 -29.33 -7.31
N LEU A 8 -5.42 -28.54 -7.85
CA LEU A 8 -4.63 -27.58 -7.10
C LEU A 8 -5.61 -26.54 -6.59
N LEU A 9 -6.09 -26.77 -5.36
CA LEU A 9 -6.97 -25.88 -4.61
C LEU A 9 -6.53 -24.43 -4.80
N ASP A 10 -7.42 -23.64 -5.38
CA ASP A 10 -7.26 -22.20 -5.60
C ASP A 10 -6.89 -21.52 -4.28
N ALA A 11 -5.60 -21.28 -4.09
CA ALA A 11 -5.13 -20.36 -3.07
C ALA A 11 -5.76 -19.02 -3.43
N LYS A 12 -6.82 -18.63 -2.70
CA LYS A 12 -7.45 -17.32 -2.85
C LYS A 12 -6.32 -16.28 -2.89
N PRO A 13 -6.29 -15.39 -3.91
CA PRO A 13 -5.22 -14.41 -4.01
C PRO A 13 -5.16 -13.63 -2.70
N GLU A 14 -3.95 -13.40 -2.22
CA GLU A 14 -3.73 -12.60 -1.03
C GLU A 14 -4.45 -11.25 -1.21
N PRO A 15 -5.27 -10.83 -0.24
CA PRO A 15 -6.08 -9.63 -0.41
C PRO A 15 -5.19 -8.42 -0.68
N GLU A 16 -5.57 -7.63 -1.68
CA GLU A 16 -4.87 -6.40 -2.03
C GLU A 16 -4.82 -5.48 -0.81
N LEU A 17 -3.60 -5.07 -0.44
CA LEU A 17 -3.40 -4.10 0.62
C LEU A 17 -3.86 -2.71 0.16
N PRO A 18 -4.29 -1.86 1.11
CA PRO A 18 -4.61 -0.48 0.77
C PRO A 18 -3.40 0.24 0.14
N PRO A 19 -3.65 1.23 -0.73
CA PRO A 19 -2.59 2.06 -1.27
C PRO A 19 -1.73 2.64 -0.15
N ASN A 20 -0.42 2.71 -0.38
CA ASN A 20 0.44 3.47 0.52
C ASN A 20 0.14 4.96 0.30
N TRP A 21 -0.58 5.56 1.24
CA TRP A 21 -1.06 6.95 1.13
C TRP A 21 0.07 7.99 1.00
N LEU A 22 1.25 7.74 1.57
CA LEU A 22 2.42 8.60 1.34
C LEU A 22 2.84 8.60 -0.13
N ASN A 23 2.82 7.43 -0.80
CA ASN A 23 3.06 7.36 -2.25
C ASN A 23 1.99 8.09 -3.04
N VAL A 24 0.71 7.94 -2.67
CA VAL A 24 -0.41 8.60 -3.37
C VAL A 24 -0.24 10.12 -3.34
N VAL A 25 -0.03 10.69 -2.15
CA VAL A 25 0.16 12.14 -1.99
C VAL A 25 1.44 12.60 -2.70
N ALA A 26 2.57 11.96 -2.45
CA ALA A 26 3.85 12.37 -3.03
C ALA A 26 3.83 12.33 -4.57
N ARG A 27 3.24 11.30 -5.17
CA ARG A 27 3.09 11.21 -6.63
C ARG A 27 2.24 12.34 -7.19
N LYS A 28 1.10 12.62 -6.56
CA LYS A 28 0.20 13.71 -6.96
C LYS A 28 0.91 15.06 -6.89
N LYS A 29 1.65 15.33 -5.80
CA LYS A 29 2.37 16.60 -5.60
C LYS A 29 3.56 16.79 -6.53
N LEU A 30 4.32 15.72 -6.77
CA LEU A 30 5.56 15.76 -7.55
C LEU A 30 5.34 15.46 -9.04
N GLY A 31 4.11 15.16 -9.47
CA GLY A 31 3.82 14.73 -10.85
C GLY A 31 4.53 13.43 -11.23
N GLN A 32 4.71 12.51 -10.27
CA GLN A 32 5.48 11.28 -10.45
C GLN A 32 4.58 10.09 -10.87
N PRO A 33 5.12 9.11 -11.61
CA PRO A 33 4.34 7.98 -12.10
C PRO A 33 4.08 6.92 -11.02
N GLN A 34 3.30 5.89 -11.35
CA GLN A 34 2.86 4.84 -10.40
C GLN A 34 4.03 3.97 -9.88
N GLU A 35 5.15 3.93 -10.58
CA GLU A 35 6.36 3.20 -10.19
C GLU A 35 7.14 3.92 -9.10
N TRP A 36 6.97 5.24 -8.95
CA TRP A 36 7.67 6.03 -7.93
C TRP A 36 7.25 5.59 -6.54
N ARG A 37 8.22 5.35 -5.65
CA ARG A 37 7.96 4.91 -4.27
C ARG A 37 8.87 5.65 -3.30
N TRP A 38 8.33 6.05 -2.15
CA TRP A 38 9.13 6.58 -1.05
C TRP A 38 10.04 5.48 -0.49
N CYS A 39 11.25 5.88 -0.11
CA CYS A 39 12.26 5.01 0.49
C CYS A 39 12.78 5.56 1.83
N LYS A 40 12.48 6.82 2.15
CA LYS A 40 12.81 7.45 3.44
C LYS A 40 11.70 8.42 3.83
N PHE A 41 11.42 8.52 5.13
CA PHE A 41 10.56 9.55 5.70
C PHE A 41 11.20 10.13 6.98
N GLU A 42 10.89 11.38 7.28
CA GLU A 42 11.35 12.10 8.45
C GLU A 42 10.20 12.96 8.99
N MET A 43 9.86 12.81 10.28
CA MET A 43 8.81 13.60 10.91
C MET A 43 9.24 15.05 11.12
N ILE A 44 8.31 15.99 11.01
CA ILE A 44 8.58 17.42 11.15
C ILE A 44 8.11 17.89 12.53
N GLY A 45 9.06 18.12 13.44
CA GLY A 45 8.79 18.63 14.78
C GLY A 45 7.78 17.77 15.55
N ASP A 46 6.85 18.44 16.24
CA ASP A 46 5.79 17.79 17.03
C ASP A 46 4.48 17.61 16.24
N THR A 47 4.53 17.73 14.91
CA THR A 47 3.36 17.52 14.03
C THR A 47 3.32 16.11 13.47
N ASP A 48 2.17 15.71 12.91
CA ASP A 48 2.01 14.48 12.12
C ASP A 48 2.47 14.66 10.65
N ASP A 49 3.12 15.78 10.31
CA ASP A 49 3.65 16.03 8.97
C ASP A 49 5.03 15.37 8.80
N CYS A 50 5.34 14.98 7.57
CA CYS A 50 6.61 14.33 7.28
C CYS A 50 7.23 14.80 5.96
N VAL A 51 8.56 14.85 5.90
CA VAL A 51 9.29 14.89 4.64
C VAL A 51 9.41 13.46 4.14
N VAL A 52 8.95 13.21 2.91
CA VAL A 52 9.17 11.93 2.22
C VAL A 52 10.17 12.11 1.10
N GLU A 53 11.02 11.11 0.91
CA GLU A 53 12.01 11.02 -0.15
C GLU A 53 11.84 9.69 -0.88
N GLY A 54 11.89 9.73 -2.21
CA GLY A 54 11.67 8.55 -3.03
C GLY A 54 12.06 8.74 -4.48
N GLY A 55 11.92 7.66 -5.24
CA GLY A 55 12.27 7.58 -6.66
C GLY A 55 11.67 6.33 -7.29
N ILE A 56 11.96 6.10 -8.57
CA ILE A 56 11.62 4.85 -9.25
C ILE A 56 12.73 3.83 -8.95
N PRO A 57 12.46 2.77 -8.16
CA PRO A 57 13.49 1.80 -7.82
C PRO A 57 13.89 0.98 -9.04
N ARG A 58 15.18 0.68 -9.16
CA ARG A 58 15.68 -0.34 -10.09
C ARG A 58 15.78 -1.68 -9.40
N LEU A 59 15.77 -2.77 -10.17
CA LEU A 59 16.03 -4.10 -9.63
C LEU A 59 17.53 -4.38 -9.56
N LEU A 60 17.98 -5.01 -8.47
CA LEU A 60 19.32 -5.56 -8.35
C LEU A 60 19.54 -6.67 -9.37
N GLN A 61 20.59 -6.56 -10.18
CA GLN A 61 20.87 -7.50 -11.29
C GLN A 61 21.70 -8.72 -10.85
N SER A 62 22.37 -8.64 -9.70
CA SER A 62 23.30 -9.66 -9.21
C SER A 62 23.31 -9.77 -7.68
N GLY A 63 23.95 -10.81 -7.16
CA GLY A 63 24.12 -11.08 -5.73
C GLY A 63 22.93 -11.78 -5.07
N LYS A 64 23.04 -12.04 -3.77
CA LYS A 64 22.02 -12.77 -2.97
C LYS A 64 20.64 -12.09 -2.97
N ARG A 65 20.60 -10.77 -3.20
CA ARG A 65 19.37 -9.95 -3.24
C ARG A 65 18.91 -9.63 -4.68
N LYS A 66 19.38 -10.38 -5.69
CA LYS A 66 18.96 -10.20 -7.09
C LYS A 66 17.43 -10.18 -7.20
N GLY A 67 16.90 -9.29 -8.02
CA GLY A 67 15.47 -9.10 -8.22
C GLY A 67 14.79 -8.22 -7.16
N GLN A 68 15.47 -7.85 -6.07
CA GLN A 68 14.90 -6.90 -5.11
C GLN A 68 15.06 -5.45 -5.58
N PRO A 69 14.10 -4.56 -5.25
CA PRO A 69 14.21 -3.15 -5.54
C PRO A 69 15.36 -2.51 -4.74
N THR A 70 16.03 -1.55 -5.37
CA THR A 70 17.04 -0.70 -4.77
C THR A 70 16.87 0.73 -5.29
N TRP A 71 17.16 1.69 -4.42
CA TRP A 71 17.22 3.12 -4.75
C TRP A 71 18.66 3.62 -4.90
N ARG A 72 19.64 2.70 -4.91
CA ARG A 72 21.04 3.06 -5.15
C ARG A 72 21.20 3.55 -6.60
N ASP A 73 21.81 4.73 -6.74
CA ASP A 73 22.06 5.39 -8.03
C ASP A 73 20.78 5.78 -8.78
N CYS A 74 19.65 5.94 -8.06
CA CYS A 74 18.40 6.45 -8.61
C CYS A 74 18.26 7.95 -8.32
N GLU A 75 17.58 8.67 -9.21
CA GLU A 75 17.17 10.04 -8.93
C GLU A 75 16.10 10.04 -7.83
N LEU A 76 16.35 10.82 -6.77
CA LEU A 76 15.46 10.94 -5.64
C LEU A 76 14.87 12.34 -5.58
N THR A 77 13.56 12.41 -5.39
CA THR A 77 12.80 13.64 -5.18
C THR A 77 12.20 13.63 -3.78
N LYS A 78 12.03 14.83 -3.20
CA LYS A 78 11.47 15.01 -1.87
C LYS A 78 10.30 15.96 -1.87
N CYS A 79 9.34 15.72 -0.99
CA CYS A 79 8.29 16.67 -0.69
C CYS A 79 7.85 16.52 0.77
N VAL A 80 7.20 17.57 1.29
CA VAL A 80 6.44 17.47 2.54
C VAL A 80 5.10 16.80 2.22
N VAL A 81 4.70 15.83 3.03
CA VAL A 81 3.36 15.26 3.08
C VAL A 81 2.77 15.63 4.43
N THR A 82 1.73 16.45 4.41
CA THR A 82 1.02 16.84 5.63
C THR A 82 0.01 15.78 6.06
N LYS A 83 -0.35 15.78 7.34
CA LYS A 83 -1.43 14.92 7.86
C LYS A 83 -2.76 15.18 7.15
N ALA A 84 -3.05 16.44 6.85
CA ALA A 84 -4.26 16.83 6.13
C ALA A 84 -4.30 16.25 4.71
N GLU A 85 -3.19 16.31 3.96
CA GLU A 85 -3.11 15.71 2.62
C GLU A 85 -3.22 14.18 2.67
N TYR A 86 -2.58 13.56 3.67
CA TYR A 86 -2.64 12.12 3.88
C TYR A 86 -4.08 11.65 4.18
N ASP A 87 -4.81 12.37 5.04
CA ASP A 87 -6.21 12.08 5.33
C ASP A 87 -7.12 12.39 4.14
N GLN A 88 -6.87 13.49 3.42
CA GLN A 88 -7.66 13.85 2.24
C GLN A 88 -7.50 12.79 1.14
N ALA A 89 -6.30 12.28 0.89
CA ALA A 89 -6.07 11.23 -0.11
C ALA A 89 -6.89 9.95 0.18
N LYS A 90 -7.11 9.66 1.46
CA LYS A 90 -7.97 8.55 1.87
C LYS A 90 -9.44 8.81 1.58
N VAL A 91 -9.92 10.04 1.83
CA VAL A 91 -11.29 10.45 1.53
C VAL A 91 -11.53 10.45 0.03
N ASP A 92 -10.61 11.03 -0.75
CA ASP A 92 -10.63 11.08 -2.21
C ASP A 92 -10.76 9.64 -2.77
N TYR A 93 -9.96 8.69 -2.28
CA TYR A 93 -10.05 7.29 -2.69
C TYR A 93 -11.42 6.66 -2.43
N GLU A 94 -12.00 6.89 -1.24
CA GLU A 94 -13.33 6.36 -0.92
C GLU A 94 -14.39 6.96 -1.85
N ALA A 95 -14.31 8.27 -2.13
CA ALA A 95 -15.23 8.96 -3.02
C ALA A 95 -15.10 8.50 -4.49
N GLU A 96 -13.87 8.33 -4.98
CA GLU A 96 -13.58 7.94 -6.36
C GLU A 96 -13.91 6.47 -6.63
N THR A 97 -13.66 5.58 -5.67
CA THR A 97 -13.74 4.13 -5.90
C THR A 97 -14.96 3.46 -5.26
N GLY A 98 -15.60 4.12 -4.29
CA GLY A 98 -16.62 3.51 -3.42
C GLY A 98 -16.07 2.41 -2.50
N LYS A 99 -14.76 2.16 -2.50
CA LYS A 99 -14.10 1.12 -1.69
C LYS A 99 -13.63 1.70 -0.36
N CYS A 100 -13.66 0.88 0.68
CA CYS A 100 -13.15 1.24 2.00
C CYS A 100 -11.64 1.52 1.94
N ARG A 101 -11.21 2.67 2.47
CA ARG A 101 -9.78 3.05 2.51
C ARG A 101 -8.90 2.12 3.35
N ASP A 102 -9.46 1.42 4.34
CA ASP A 102 -8.64 0.60 5.26
C ASP A 102 -8.34 -0.79 4.68
N CYS A 103 -9.20 -1.30 3.80
CA CYS A 103 -9.06 -2.63 3.20
C CYS A 103 -9.02 -2.63 1.67
N ALA A 104 -9.09 -1.45 1.03
CA ALA A 104 -9.13 -1.28 -0.42
C ALA A 104 -10.17 -2.16 -1.15
N GLY A 105 -11.33 -2.39 -0.52
CA GLY A 105 -12.40 -3.18 -1.13
C GLY A 105 -12.38 -4.66 -0.79
N THR A 106 -11.34 -5.18 -0.15
CA THR A 106 -11.21 -6.62 0.11
C THR A 106 -12.10 -7.11 1.26
N GLY A 107 -12.58 -6.19 2.11
CA GLY A 107 -13.29 -6.56 3.35
C GLY A 107 -12.36 -7.13 4.42
N GLN A 108 -11.06 -7.25 4.17
CA GLN A 108 -10.07 -7.78 5.10
C GLN A 108 -8.93 -6.77 5.32
N TRP A 109 -8.39 -6.73 6.52
CA TRP A 109 -7.24 -5.86 6.82
C TRP A 109 -6.08 -6.70 7.38
N LEU A 110 -4.85 -6.27 7.11
CA LEU A 110 -3.65 -6.93 7.59
C LEU A 110 -3.55 -6.76 9.11
N ALA A 111 -3.88 -7.82 9.84
CA ALA A 111 -3.83 -7.84 11.31
C ALA A 111 -2.40 -8.08 11.83
N GLY A 112 -1.51 -8.63 11.01
CA GLY A 112 -0.10 -8.73 11.32
C GLY A 112 0.65 -9.71 10.42
N TRP A 113 1.92 -9.93 10.75
CA TRP A 113 2.78 -10.86 10.05
C TRP A 113 3.50 -11.78 11.05
N CYS A 114 3.81 -13.02 10.67
CA CYS A 114 4.85 -13.81 11.33
C CYS A 114 5.66 -14.61 10.31
N SER A 115 6.88 -14.98 10.69
CA SER A 115 7.79 -15.74 9.83
C SER A 115 7.27 -17.11 9.41
N ALA A 116 6.44 -17.75 10.25
CA ALA A 116 5.92 -19.09 10.01
C ALA A 116 4.69 -19.12 9.08
N ALA A 117 3.76 -18.16 9.24
CA ALA A 117 2.48 -18.17 8.54
C ALA A 117 2.31 -17.02 7.53
N GLY A 118 3.28 -16.10 7.44
CA GLY A 118 3.19 -14.93 6.59
C GLY A 118 2.17 -13.90 7.12
N ASN A 119 1.48 -13.23 6.19
CA ASN A 119 0.48 -12.22 6.49
C ASN A 119 -0.80 -12.86 7.06
N ARG A 120 -1.28 -12.30 8.17
CA ARG A 120 -2.54 -12.68 8.81
C ARG A 120 -3.57 -11.58 8.58
N PHE A 121 -4.73 -11.96 8.09
CA PHE A 121 -5.81 -11.03 7.76
C PHE A 121 -7.03 -11.26 8.67
N GLU A 122 -7.67 -10.17 9.05
CA GLU A 122 -8.92 -10.17 9.82
C GLU A 122 -10.04 -9.44 9.06
N PRO A 123 -11.31 -9.67 9.41
CA PRO A 123 -12.42 -8.85 8.94
C PRO A 123 -12.18 -7.36 9.20
N CYS A 124 -12.31 -6.53 8.18
CA CYS A 124 -12.12 -5.08 8.29
C CYS A 124 -13.21 -4.47 9.17
N LYS A 125 -12.81 -3.95 10.34
CA LYS A 125 -13.72 -3.36 11.33
C LYS A 125 -14.41 -2.09 10.82
N ARG A 126 -13.73 -1.30 9.98
CA ARG A 126 -14.28 -0.04 9.42
C ARG A 126 -15.51 -0.29 8.55
N CYS A 127 -15.45 -1.27 7.65
CA CYS A 127 -16.51 -1.56 6.71
C CYS A 127 -17.36 -2.79 7.08
N ALA A 128 -17.18 -3.34 8.29
CA ALA A 128 -17.79 -4.61 8.71
C ALA A 128 -17.61 -5.72 7.65
N ALA A 129 -16.39 -5.84 7.11
CA ALA A 129 -16.01 -6.77 6.05
C ALA A 129 -16.75 -6.66 4.71
N THR A 130 -17.50 -5.59 4.46
CA THR A 130 -18.19 -5.39 3.18
C THR A 130 -17.26 -4.95 2.05
N GLY A 131 -16.08 -4.40 2.39
CA GLY A 131 -15.18 -3.76 1.43
C GLY A 131 -15.65 -2.39 0.95
N LYS A 132 -16.89 -1.97 1.26
CA LYS A 132 -17.44 -0.69 0.80
C LYS A 132 -17.04 0.45 1.73
N ALA A 133 -16.82 1.62 1.16
CA ALA A 133 -16.67 2.84 1.95
C ALA A 133 -17.91 3.00 2.85
N PRO A 134 -17.75 3.14 4.18
CA PRO A 134 -18.89 3.40 5.05
C PRO A 134 -19.52 4.74 4.69
N GLU A 135 -20.85 4.84 4.80
CA GLU A 135 -21.53 6.12 4.71
C GLU A 135 -20.95 7.06 5.78
N ALA A 136 -20.57 8.28 5.38
CA ALA A 136 -20.18 9.30 6.33
C ALA A 136 -21.37 9.54 7.27
N ARG A 137 -21.19 9.33 8.58
CA ARG A 137 -22.15 9.85 9.55
C ARG A 137 -22.05 11.38 9.46
N LEU A 138 -23.06 11.98 8.82
CA LEU A 138 -23.33 13.41 8.84
C LEU A 138 -23.48 13.91 10.27
#